data_AF-A0A0L9VUC8-F1
#
_entry.id   AF-A0A0L9VUC8-F1
#
_cell.length_a   1.000
_cell.length_b   1.000
_cell.length_c   1.000
_cell.angle_alpha   90.00
_cell.angle_beta   90.00
_cell.angle_gamma   90.00
#
_symmetry.space_group_name_H-M   'P 1'
#
loop_
_entity.id
_entity.type
_entity.pdbx_description
1 polymer ?
#
loop_
_entity_poly.entity_id
_entity_poly.type
_entity_poly.pdbx_seq_one_letter_code
_entity_poly.pdbx_strand_id
1 'polypeptide(L)' 'MIQNTIEEGKIVPSEVTVKLILREMKSSDNRKFLIDGFPRSEENRIAFE' A
#
# COMPACT_ATOMS: atom_id res chain seq x y z
N MET A 1 -8.14 -12.68 -1.90
CA MET A 1 -8.72 -11.59 -2.72
C MET A 1 -7.64 -10.67 -3.29
N ILE A 2 -6.75 -10.08 -2.49
CA ILE A 2 -5.68 -9.18 -3.00
C ILE A 2 -4.61 -9.95 -3.82
N GLN A 3 -4.24 -11.16 -3.39
CA GLN A 3 -3.25 -12.00 -4.09
C GLN A 3 -3.65 -12.24 -5.55
N ASN A 4 -4.91 -12.62 -5.80
CA ASN A 4 -5.42 -12.89 -7.14
C ASN A 4 -5.39 -11.65 -8.04
N THR A 5 -5.67 -10.45 -7.51
CA THR A 5 -5.64 -9.21 -8.30
C THR A 5 -4.20 -8.86 -8.72
N ILE A 6 -3.22 -9.12 -7.87
CA ILE A 6 -1.79 -8.92 -8.16
C ILE A 6 -1.30 -9.95 -9.18
N GLU A 7 -1.70 -11.22 -9.04
CA GLU A 7 -1.36 -12.31 -9.98
C GLU A 7 -2.01 -12.13 -11.36
N GLU A 8 -3.22 -11.53 -11.42
CA GLU A 8 -3.91 -11.19 -12.66
C GLU A 8 -3.37 -9.94 -13.36
N GLY A 9 -2.35 -9.26 -12.80
CA GLY A 9 -1.80 -8.03 -13.35
C GLY A 9 -2.79 -6.85 -13.33
N LYS A 10 -3.88 -6.96 -12.55
CA LYS A 10 -4.84 -5.88 -12.37
C LYS A 10 -4.29 -4.90 -11.34
N ILE A 11 -4.38 -3.62 -11.68
CA ILE A 11 -3.96 -2.54 -10.79
C ILE A 11 -4.89 -2.55 -9.56
N VAL A 12 -4.33 -2.92 -8.41
CA VAL A 12 -5.01 -2.74 -7.12
C VAL A 12 -5.18 -1.24 -6.92
N PRO A 13 -6.39 -0.75 -6.60
CA PRO A 13 -6.61 0.68 -6.39
C PRO A 13 -5.65 1.24 -5.35
N SER A 14 -5.06 2.38 -5.66
CA SER A 14 -4.06 3.07 -4.84
C SER A 14 -4.52 3.22 -3.38
N GLU A 15 -5.79 3.57 -3.16
CA GLU A 15 -6.38 3.71 -1.83
C GLU A 15 -6.41 2.42 -1.01
N VAL A 16 -6.57 1.26 -1.65
CA VAL A 16 -6.62 -0.02 -0.93
C VAL A 16 -5.24 -0.33 -0.37
N THR A 17 -4.20 -0.17 -1.19
CA THR A 17 -2.80 -0.37 -0.80
C THR A 17 -2.41 0.56 0.34
N VAL A 18 -2.73 1.86 0.22
CA VAL A 18 -2.42 2.85 1.27
C VAL A 18 -3.19 2.55 2.56
N LYS A 19 -4.48 2.19 2.49
CA LYS A 19 -5.26 1.85 3.69
C LYS A 19 -4.66 0.67 4.46
N LEU A 20 -4.12 -0.33 3.77
CA LEU A 20 -3.47 -1.47 4.40
C LEU A 20 -2.18 -1.05 5.11
N ILE A 21 -1.33 -0.26 4.43
CA ILE A 21 -0.09 0.27 5.01
C ILE A 21 -0.40 1.10 6.26
N LEU A 22 -1.32 2.06 6.16
CA LEU A 22 -1.67 2.95 7.28
C LEU A 22 -2.26 2.17 8.46
N ARG A 23 -3.04 1.11 8.20
CA ARG A 23 -3.57 0.24 9.24
C ARG A 23 -2.45 -0.44 10.02
N GLU A 24 -1.51 -1.06 9.32
CA GLU A 24 -0.38 -1.76 9.95
C GLU A 24 0.57 -0.79 10.67
N MET A 25 0.78 0.40 10.11
CA MET A 25 1.55 1.46 10.78
C MET A 25 0.88 1.92 12.08
N LYS A 26 -0.45 2.03 12.11
CA LYS A 26 -1.21 2.40 13.32
C LYS A 26 -1.26 1.30 14.38
N SER A 27 -1.25 0.03 13.98
CA SER A 27 -1.25 -1.10 14.90
C SER A 27 0.14 -1.48 15.42
N SER A 28 1.19 -0.89 14.87
CA SER A 28 2.58 -1.14 15.23
C SER A 28 3.12 -0.01 16.09
N ASP A 29 3.82 -0.35 17.19
CA ASP A 29 4.54 0.62 18.02
C ASP A 29 5.85 1.12 17.37
N ASN A 30 6.22 0.57 16.20
CA ASN A 30 7.41 1.00 15.48
C ASN A 30 7.18 2.35 14.80
N ARG A 31 8.21 3.21 14.84
CA ARG A 31 8.18 4.54 14.22
C ARG A 31 8.86 4.61 12.85
N LYS A 32 9.43 3.50 12.38
CA LYS A 32 10.14 3.41 11.10
C LYS A 32 9.72 2.15 10.36
N PHE A 33 9.38 2.30 9.08
CA PHE A 33 8.98 1.21 8.21
C PHE A 33 9.75 1.32 6.89
N LEU A 34 10.19 0.18 6.38
CA LEU A 34 10.67 0.06 5.01
C LEU A 34 9.59 -0.65 4.22
N ILE A 35 9.03 0.04 3.22
CA ILE A 35 7.98 -0.52 2.37
C ILE A 35 8.60 -0.72 0.99
N ASP A 36 8.93 -1.97 0.68
CA ASP A 36 9.61 -2.32 -0.56
C ASP A 36 8.71 -2.08 -1.78
N GLY A 37 9.25 -1.38 -2.77
CA GLY A 37 8.55 -1.04 -3.99
C GLY A 37 7.31 -0.16 -3.79
N PHE A 38 7.28 0.71 -2.77
CA PHE A 38 6.25 1.73 -2.58
C PHE A 38 6.87 3.14 -2.51
N PRO A 39 6.25 4.18 -3.11
CA PRO A 39 5.06 4.13 -3.98
C PRO A 39 5.36 3.60 -5.40
N ARG A 40 4.40 2.92 -6.04
CA ARG A 40 4.54 2.39 -7.42
C ARG A 40 4.06 3.34 -8.53
N SER A 41 3.32 4.37 -8.16
CA SER A 41 2.76 5.36 -9.08
C SER A 41 2.56 6.69 -8.39
N GLU A 42 2.35 7.75 -9.17
CA GLU A 42 2.01 9.08 -8.67
C GLU A 42 0.74 9.06 -7.81
N GLU A 43 -0.27 8.32 -8.26
CA GLU A 43 -1.53 8.15 -7.54
C GLU A 43 -1.34 7.44 -6.19
N ASN A 44 -0.45 6.44 -6.11
CA ASN A 44 -0.07 5.82 -4.83
C ASN A 44 0.59 6.83 -3.88
N ARG A 45 1.43 7.74 -4.41
CA ARG A 45 2.09 8.76 -3.60
C ARG A 45 1.06 9.77 -3.07
N ILE A 46 0.21 10.30 -3.94
CA ILE A 46 -0.84 11.28 -3.57
C ILE A 46 -1.82 10.67 -2.57
N ALA A 47 -2.19 9.40 -2.72
CA ALA A 47 -3.09 8.74 -1.78
C ALA A 47 -2.48 8.53 -0.38
N PHE A 48 -1.14 8.55 -0.26
CA PHE A 48 -0.40 8.36 0.99
C PHE A 48 -0.06 9.66 1.73
N GLU A 49 0.08 10.77 1.01
CA GLU A 49 0.18 12.12 1.59
C GLU A 49 -1.10 12.53 2.33
#